data_AF-W1P4K1-F1
#
_entry.id   AF-W1P4K1-F1
#
_cell.length_a   1.000
_cell.length_b   1.000
_cell.length_c   1.000
_cell.angle_alpha   90.00
_cell.angle_beta   90.00
_cell.angle_gamma   90.00
#
_symmetry.space_group_name_H-M   'P 1'
#
loop_
_entity.id
_entity.type
_entity.pdbx_description
1 polymer ?
#
loop_
_entity_poly.entity_id
_entity_poly.type
_entity_poly.pdbx_seq_one_letter_code
_entity_poly.pdbx_strand_id
1 'polypeptide(L)'
;IDAGYKPVFNLKGYLLGNPVTQKEYDTVQVPAAHRMGLVSDELYEATKESCQGLSADPTNEECVLNIQAVLNLTSRINLVQILEPYVSESYIRLRAMWQQDEHSSYTTLLLTSPLFVREYGYFLSYYWANNETVRDALHVKMVRVEHHFYFAA
;
A
#
# COMPACT_ATOMS: atom_id res chain seq x y z
N ILE A 1 -13.76 -12.07 -31.39
CA ILE A 1 -13.01 -10.79 -31.49
C ILE A 1 -12.90 -10.54 -32.98
N ASP A 2 -13.66 -9.59 -33.52
CA ASP A 2 -13.59 -9.29 -34.95
C ASP A 2 -12.21 -8.69 -35.27
N ALA A 3 -11.53 -9.35 -36.20
CA ALA A 3 -10.19 -8.99 -36.65
C ALA A 3 -10.25 -7.70 -37.49
N GLY A 4 -9.72 -6.60 -36.94
CA GLY A 4 -9.44 -5.40 -37.74
C GLY A 4 -9.57 -4.05 -37.04
N TYR A 5 -10.24 -3.96 -35.89
CA TYR A 5 -10.40 -2.68 -35.21
C TYR A 5 -9.18 -2.38 -34.33
N LYS A 6 -8.25 -1.54 -34.82
CA LYS A 6 -7.22 -0.93 -33.97
C LYS A 6 -7.85 0.26 -33.25
N PRO A 7 -8.10 0.20 -31.93
CA PRO A 7 -8.62 1.35 -31.22
C PRO A 7 -7.63 2.52 -31.33
N VAL A 8 -8.11 3.68 -31.78
CA VAL A 8 -7.30 4.90 -31.83
C VAL A 8 -7.21 5.44 -30.40
N PHE A 9 -6.07 5.22 -29.76
CA PHE A 9 -5.82 5.66 -28.39
C PHE A 9 -5.43 7.14 -28.38
N ASN A 10 -6.36 8.03 -28.02
CA ASN A 10 -6.14 9.48 -27.97
C ASN A 10 -5.80 9.93 -26.55
N LEU A 11 -4.66 9.47 -26.02
CA LEU A 11 -4.19 9.86 -24.68
C LEU A 11 -3.90 11.36 -24.62
N LYS A 12 -4.53 12.07 -23.69
CA LYS A 12 -4.25 13.50 -23.43
C LYS A 12 -3.24 13.74 -22.31
N GLY A 13 -3.08 12.77 -21.41
CA GLY A 13 -2.18 12.84 -20.27
C GLY A 13 -2.58 11.86 -19.18
N TYR A 14 -1.83 11.86 -18.09
CA TYR A 14 -2.10 11.06 -16.90
C TYR A 14 -1.70 11.85 -15.63
N LEU A 15 -2.29 11.47 -14.50
CA LEU A 15 -1.97 11.99 -13.17
C LEU A 15 -1.51 10.83 -12.30
N LEU A 16 -0.46 11.07 -11.50
CA LEU A 16 0.01 10.10 -10.52
C LEU A 16 -0.24 10.67 -9.12
N GLY A 17 -0.95 9.91 -8.28
CA GLY A 17 -1.13 10.22 -6.86
C GLY A 17 -0.15 9.41 -6.04
N ASN A 18 0.74 10.11 -5.33
CA ASN A 18 1.80 9.52 -4.47
C ASN A 18 2.55 8.36 -5.15
N PRO A 19 3.09 8.55 -6.37
CA PRO A 19 3.77 7.47 -7.08
C PRO A 19 5.08 7.09 -6.40
N VAL A 20 5.41 5.80 -6.47
CA VAL A 20 6.80 5.36 -6.46
C VAL A 20 7.39 5.68 -7.83
N THR A 21 8.52 6.36 -7.87
CA THR A 21 9.18 6.83 -9.08
C THR A 21 10.54 6.19 -9.27
N GLN A 22 11.48 6.43 -8.37
CA GLN A 22 12.87 5.99 -8.42
C GLN A 22 13.36 5.80 -6.98
N LYS A 23 13.94 4.63 -6.71
CA LYS A 23 14.30 4.18 -5.35
C LYS A 23 15.21 5.18 -4.63
N GLU A 24 16.14 5.79 -5.35
CA GLU A 24 17.09 6.77 -4.83
C GLU A 24 16.39 8.04 -4.31
N TYR A 25 15.31 8.47 -4.99
CA TYR A 25 14.53 9.64 -4.61
C TYR A 25 13.38 9.31 -3.65
N ASP A 26 12.89 8.07 -3.69
CA ASP A 26 11.77 7.60 -2.85
C ASP A 26 12.23 7.13 -1.46
N THR A 27 13.54 7.13 -1.18
CA THR A 27 14.07 6.83 0.17
C THR A 27 13.88 8.02 1.12
N VAL A 28 12.61 8.38 1.35
CA VAL A 28 12.20 9.56 2.13
C VAL A 28 11.77 9.21 3.56
N GLN A 29 11.85 7.94 3.96
CA GLN A 29 11.33 7.44 5.23
C GLN A 29 11.97 8.11 6.44
N VAL A 30 13.31 8.22 6.46
CA VAL A 30 14.05 8.86 7.57
C VAL A 30 13.72 10.36 7.67
N PRO A 31 13.81 11.18 6.60
CA PRO A 31 13.38 12.58 6.66
C PRO A 31 11.90 12.76 6.98
N ALA A 32 11.02 11.90 6.47
CA ALA A 32 9.58 11.99 6.74
C ALA A 32 9.29 11.71 8.22
N ALA A 33 9.91 10.67 8.79
CA ALA A 33 9.75 10.33 10.20
C ALA A 33 10.23 11.47 11.12
N HIS A 34 11.38 12.06 10.81
CA HIS A 34 11.90 13.23 11.53
C HIS A 34 10.95 14.44 11.46
N ARG A 35 10.51 14.81 10.24
CA ARG A 35 9.60 15.96 10.05
C ARG A 35 8.23 15.79 10.71
N MET A 36 7.81 14.55 10.92
CA MET A 36 6.59 14.22 11.66
C MET A 36 6.79 14.09 13.17
N GLY A 37 8.02 14.28 13.67
CA GLY A 37 8.36 14.16 15.09
C GLY A 37 8.38 12.73 15.61
N LEU A 38 8.50 11.73 14.73
CA LEU A 38 8.56 10.30 15.08
C LEU A 38 9.98 9.85 15.47
N VAL A 39 10.98 10.64 15.09
CA VAL A 39 12.41 10.39 15.29
C VAL A 39 13.05 11.65 15.86
N SER A 40 14.02 11.51 16.75
CA SER A 40 14.72 12.65 17.36
C SER A 40 15.74 13.29 16.41
N ASP A 41 16.13 14.53 16.70
CA ASP A 41 17.15 15.25 15.92
C ASP A 41 18.49 14.49 15.93
N GLU A 42 18.86 13.90 17.06
CA GLU A 42 20.12 13.16 17.21
C GLU A 42 20.16 11.92 16.32
N LEU A 43 19.09 11.12 16.32
CA LEU A 43 19.02 9.92 15.49
C LEU A 43 18.93 10.28 13.99
N TYR A 44 18.24 11.36 13.64
CA TYR A 44 18.18 11.84 12.27
C TYR A 44 19.56 12.25 11.73
N GLU A 45 20.30 13.09 12.46
CA GLU A 45 21.63 13.53 12.00
C GLU A 45 22.63 12.36 12.00
N ALA A 46 22.63 11.49 13.01
CA ALA A 46 23.48 10.29 13.03
C ALA A 46 23.21 9.36 11.84
N THR A 47 21.93 9.16 11.47
CA THR A 47 21.57 8.35 10.30
C THR A 47 22.08 8.99 9.01
N LYS A 48 21.88 10.29 8.84
CA LYS A 48 22.29 11.02 7.64
C LYS A 48 23.81 11.06 7.45
N GLU A 49 24.56 11.22 8.55
CA GLU A 49 26.02 11.22 8.54
C GLU A 49 26.58 9.83 8.20
N SER A 50 26.12 8.80 8.93
CA SER A 50 26.59 7.42 8.73
C SER A 50 26.24 6.89 7.33
N CYS A 51 25.07 7.22 6.78
CA CYS A 51 24.64 6.73 5.46
C CYS A 51 25.10 7.59 4.27
N GLN A 52 25.87 8.67 4.49
CA GLN A 52 26.32 9.61 3.44
C GLN A 52 25.18 10.08 2.52
N GLY A 53 23.97 10.23 3.08
CA GLY A 53 22.73 10.29 2.33
C GLY A 53 21.63 9.50 3.04
N LEU A 54 20.69 8.96 2.26
CA LEU A 54 19.54 8.23 2.79
C LEU A 54 19.44 6.78 2.27
N SER A 55 20.33 6.37 1.38
CA SER A 55 20.37 4.99 0.89
C SER A 55 21.33 4.18 1.75
N ALA A 56 20.84 3.05 2.28
CA ALA A 56 21.66 2.16 3.09
C ALA A 56 22.79 1.54 2.25
N ASP A 57 24.04 1.78 2.64
CA ASP A 57 25.15 0.92 2.26
C ASP A 57 25.18 -0.25 3.27
N PRO A 58 24.89 -1.49 2.83
CA PRO A 58 24.84 -2.65 3.73
C PRO A 58 26.21 -2.99 4.35
N THR A 59 27.31 -2.42 3.84
CA THR A 59 28.65 -2.61 4.41
C THR A 59 28.96 -1.65 5.56
N ASN A 60 28.16 -0.59 5.73
CA ASN A 60 28.29 0.36 6.83
C ASN A 60 27.39 -0.07 8.01
N GLU A 61 27.99 -0.72 9.00
CA GLU A 61 27.30 -1.23 10.19
C GLU A 61 26.57 -0.11 10.96
N GLU A 62 27.18 1.07 11.09
CA GLU A 62 26.59 2.20 11.80
C GLU A 62 25.32 2.72 11.08
N CYS A 63 25.39 2.86 9.76
CA CYS A 63 24.21 3.22 8.95
C CYS A 63 23.08 2.20 9.10
N VAL A 64 23.40 0.90 9.05
CA VAL A 64 22.42 -0.18 9.20
C VAL A 64 21.74 -0.12 10.57
N LEU A 65 22.51 0.07 11.65
CA LEU A 65 21.98 0.17 13.00
C LEU A 65 21.07 1.39 13.18
N ASN A 66 21.49 2.54 12.65
CA ASN A 66 20.71 3.79 12.71
C ASN A 66 19.39 3.67 11.93
N ILE A 67 19.42 3.12 10.72
CA ILE A 67 18.21 2.83 9.94
C ILE A 67 17.30 1.87 10.70
N GLN A 68 17.85 0.83 11.31
CA GLN A 68 17.05 -0.14 12.06
C GLN A 68 16.40 0.48 13.30
N ALA A 69 17.07 1.43 13.97
CA ALA A 69 16.48 2.20 15.05
C ALA A 69 15.28 3.03 14.55
N VAL A 70 15.40 3.71 13.41
CA VAL A 70 14.29 4.45 12.78
C VAL A 70 13.12 3.49 12.45
N LEU A 71 13.41 2.37 11.80
CA LEU A 71 12.38 1.39 11.43
C LEU A 71 11.63 0.87 12.66
N ASN A 72 12.33 0.58 13.75
CA ASN A 72 11.73 0.13 15.01
C ASN A 72 10.78 1.19 15.59
N LEU A 73 11.20 2.46 15.62
CA LEU A 73 10.36 3.58 16.10
C LEU A 73 9.11 3.77 15.24
N THR A 74 9.21 3.54 13.93
CA THR A 74 8.07 3.69 12.99
C THR A 74 7.27 2.41 12.77
N SER A 75 7.65 1.27 13.37
CA SER A 75 7.10 -0.06 13.05
C SER A 75 5.60 -0.23 13.29
N ARG A 76 5.00 0.61 14.14
CA ARG A 76 3.56 0.61 14.48
C ARG A 76 2.83 1.85 13.97
N ILE A 77 3.43 2.55 13.00
CA ILE A 77 2.81 3.66 12.31
C ILE A 77 2.30 3.16 10.96
N ASN A 78 1.09 3.57 10.58
CA ASN A 78 0.61 3.34 9.22
C ASN A 78 1.36 4.28 8.26
N LEU A 79 2.33 3.74 7.53
CA LEU A 79 3.16 4.52 6.59
C LEU A 79 2.38 5.02 5.36
N VAL A 80 1.21 4.44 5.08
CA VAL A 80 0.33 4.89 3.99
C VAL A 80 -0.54 6.07 4.44
N GLN A 81 -0.94 6.08 5.72
CA GLN A 81 -1.67 7.19 6.32
C GLN A 81 -1.38 7.29 7.83
N ILE A 82 -0.47 8.19 8.22
CA ILE A 82 0.05 8.28 9.58
C ILE A 82 -0.98 8.62 10.66
N LEU A 83 -2.13 9.18 10.26
CA LEU A 83 -3.23 9.52 11.18
C LEU A 83 -4.19 8.34 11.41
N GLU A 84 -4.04 7.25 10.66
CA GLU A 84 -4.83 6.04 10.81
C GLU A 84 -4.12 5.01 11.70
N PRO A 85 -4.87 4.15 12.41
CA PRO A 85 -4.28 3.11 13.23
C PRO A 85 -3.51 2.12 12.35
N TYR A 86 -2.35 1.68 12.85
CA TYR A 86 -1.66 0.54 12.26
C TYR A 86 -2.46 -0.74 12.50
N VAL A 87 -2.69 -1.50 11.44
CA VAL A 87 -3.36 -2.80 11.50
C VAL A 87 -2.53 -3.82 10.73
N SER A 88 -2.27 -4.97 11.35
CA SER A 88 -1.50 -6.02 10.70
C SER A 88 -2.29 -6.69 9.59
N GLU A 89 -1.61 -7.12 8.53
CA GLU A 89 -2.24 -7.86 7.43
C GLU A 89 -2.95 -9.14 7.93
N SER A 90 -2.36 -9.81 8.93
CA SER A 90 -2.97 -10.97 9.59
C SER A 90 -4.33 -10.64 10.20
N TYR A 91 -4.49 -9.47 10.81
CA TYR A 91 -5.76 -9.04 11.38
C TYR A 91 -6.81 -8.77 10.29
N ILE A 92 -6.41 -8.11 9.20
CA ILE A 92 -7.29 -7.84 8.04
C ILE A 92 -7.79 -9.16 7.44
N ARG A 93 -6.88 -10.11 7.20
CA ARG A 93 -7.21 -11.43 6.63
C ARG A 93 -8.13 -12.24 7.56
N LEU A 94 -7.83 -12.27 8.86
CA LEU A 94 -8.71 -12.92 9.82
C LEU A 94 -10.11 -12.34 9.73
N ARG A 95 -10.27 -11.02 9.88
CA ARG A 95 -11.58 -10.35 9.86
C ARG A 95 -12.34 -10.59 8.56
N ALA A 96 -11.66 -10.62 7.43
CA ALA A 96 -12.24 -10.97 6.15
C ALA A 96 -12.84 -12.38 6.12
N MET A 97 -12.14 -13.38 6.68
CA MET A 97 -12.66 -14.76 6.76
C MET A 97 -13.91 -14.84 7.64
N TRP A 98 -13.91 -14.19 8.81
CA TRP A 98 -15.06 -14.20 9.73
C TRP A 98 -16.32 -13.55 9.12
N GLN A 99 -16.17 -12.57 8.23
CA GLN A 99 -17.30 -11.88 7.59
C GLN A 99 -17.81 -12.57 6.32
N GLN A 100 -17.14 -13.61 5.83
CA GLN A 100 -17.69 -14.45 4.75
C GLN A 100 -18.79 -15.39 5.25
N ASP A 101 -18.75 -15.79 6.52
CA ASP A 101 -19.72 -16.70 7.13
C ASP A 101 -21.02 -16.00 7.58
N GLU A 102 -20.95 -14.74 7.99
CA GLU A 102 -22.15 -13.95 8.29
C GLU A 102 -22.63 -13.21 7.04
N HIS A 103 -23.82 -13.57 6.54
CA HIS A 103 -24.59 -12.88 5.49
C HIS A 103 -25.03 -11.44 5.89
N SER A 104 -24.20 -10.72 6.63
CA SER A 104 -24.45 -9.35 7.05
C SER A 104 -24.21 -8.39 5.89
N SER A 105 -25.12 -7.42 5.71
CA SER A 105 -25.03 -6.43 4.65
C SER A 105 -23.72 -5.64 4.78
N TYR A 106 -22.82 -5.79 3.81
CA TYR A 106 -21.51 -5.14 3.74
C TYR A 106 -21.57 -3.63 4.05
N THR A 107 -22.66 -2.97 3.66
CA THR A 107 -22.90 -1.53 3.85
C THR A 107 -23.09 -1.10 5.30
N THR A 108 -23.68 -1.95 6.15
CA THR A 108 -23.98 -1.60 7.55
C THR A 108 -22.74 -1.67 8.43
N LEU A 109 -21.83 -2.59 8.14
CA LEU A 109 -20.54 -2.75 8.84
C LEU A 109 -19.54 -1.65 8.48
N LEU A 110 -19.55 -1.18 7.22
CA LEU A 110 -18.70 -0.09 6.73
C LEU A 110 -18.96 1.24 7.46
N LEU A 111 -20.21 1.49 7.87
CA LEU A 111 -20.64 2.78 8.42
C LEU A 111 -20.68 2.84 9.95
N THR A 112 -20.59 1.71 10.64
CA THR A 112 -20.84 1.63 12.10
C THR A 112 -19.67 1.13 12.94
N SER A 113 -18.60 0.62 12.33
CA SER A 113 -17.44 0.13 13.09
C SER A 113 -16.39 1.25 13.28
N PRO A 114 -16.07 1.65 14.53
CA PRO A 114 -14.93 2.53 14.81
C PRO A 114 -13.56 1.92 14.44
N LEU A 115 -13.57 0.68 13.94
CA LEU A 115 -12.40 -0.07 13.47
C LEU A 115 -12.43 -0.25 11.93
N PHE A 116 -13.13 0.61 11.19
CA PHE A 116 -13.02 0.61 9.74
C PHE A 116 -11.64 1.12 9.35
N VAL A 117 -10.76 0.19 9.01
CA VAL A 117 -9.46 0.48 8.43
C VAL A 117 -9.56 0.46 6.91
N ARG A 118 -8.93 1.45 6.28
CA ARG A 118 -8.94 1.67 4.83
C ARG A 118 -8.54 0.42 4.05
N GLU A 119 -7.60 -0.35 4.60
CA GLU A 119 -7.10 -1.61 4.07
C GLU A 119 -8.19 -2.66 3.91
N TYR A 120 -9.19 -2.66 4.80
CA TYR A 120 -10.35 -3.53 4.66
C TYR A 120 -11.24 -3.13 3.48
N GLY A 121 -11.37 -1.82 3.23
CA GLY A 121 -12.05 -1.30 2.05
C GLY A 121 -11.39 -1.75 0.74
N TYR A 122 -10.05 -1.70 0.67
CA TYR A 122 -9.31 -2.22 -0.49
C TYR A 122 -9.54 -3.72 -0.69
N PHE A 123 -9.49 -4.52 0.38
CA PHE A 123 -9.78 -5.94 0.32
C PHE A 123 -11.19 -6.20 -0.23
N LEU A 124 -12.22 -5.56 0.34
CA LEU A 124 -13.61 -5.74 -0.11
C LEU A 124 -13.83 -5.28 -1.54
N SER A 125 -13.14 -4.23 -2.00
CA SER A 125 -13.26 -3.74 -3.38
C SER A 125 -12.92 -4.81 -4.40
N TYR A 126 -11.97 -5.70 -4.10
CA TYR A 126 -11.63 -6.84 -4.95
C TYR A 126 -12.81 -7.82 -5.05
N TYR A 127 -13.45 -8.17 -3.94
CA TYR A 127 -14.59 -9.09 -3.96
C TYR A 127 -15.81 -8.48 -4.65
N TRP A 128 -16.09 -7.21 -4.36
CA TRP A 128 -17.17 -6.47 -5.00
C TRP A 128 -16.95 -6.37 -6.51
N ALA A 129 -15.75 -5.98 -6.97
CA ALA A 129 -15.45 -5.84 -8.39
C ALA A 129 -15.48 -7.18 -9.15
N ASN A 130 -15.24 -8.29 -8.46
CA ASN A 130 -15.27 -9.64 -9.03
C ASN A 130 -16.62 -10.35 -8.88
N ASN A 131 -17.59 -9.79 -8.15
CA ASN A 131 -18.92 -10.34 -8.04
C ASN A 131 -19.63 -10.38 -9.41
N GLU A 132 -20.25 -11.51 -9.76
CA GLU A 132 -20.87 -11.71 -11.09
C GLU A 132 -21.94 -10.67 -11.39
N THR A 133 -22.85 -10.41 -10.45
CA THR A 133 -23.91 -9.41 -10.59
C THR A 133 -23.34 -8.00 -10.81
N VAL A 134 -22.27 -7.65 -10.09
CA VAL A 134 -21.60 -6.34 -10.26
C VAL A 134 -20.97 -6.25 -11.66
N ARG A 135 -20.27 -7.30 -12.09
CA ARG A 135 -19.64 -7.35 -13.42
C ARG A 135 -20.66 -7.26 -14.55
N ASP A 136 -21.79 -7.95 -14.40
CA ASP A 136 -22.89 -7.93 -15.36
C ASP A 136 -23.52 -6.54 -15.44
N ALA A 137 -23.79 -5.92 -14.30
CA ALA A 137 -24.33 -4.56 -14.20
C ALA A 137 -23.38 -3.49 -14.80
N LEU A 138 -22.07 -3.68 -14.65
CA LEU A 138 -21.04 -2.80 -15.22
C LEU A 138 -20.63 -3.19 -16.65
N HIS A 139 -21.26 -4.21 -17.23
CA HIS A 139 -20.94 -4.74 -18.56
C HIS A 139 -19.45 -5.09 -18.74
N VAL A 140 -18.81 -5.58 -17.67
CA VAL A 140 -17.40 -6.00 -17.67
C VAL A 140 -17.26 -7.32 -18.41
N LYS A 141 -16.57 -7.32 -19.55
CA LYS A 141 -16.32 -8.55 -20.32
C LYS A 141 -15.39 -9.49 -19.55
N MET A 142 -15.79 -10.76 -19.43
CA MET A 142 -14.89 -11.81 -18.94
C MET A 142 -13.75 -12.01 -19.94
N VAL A 143 -12.54 -11.65 -19.54
CA VAL A 143 -11.33 -12.05 -20.24
C VAL A 143 -10.71 -13.16 -19.41
N ARG A 144 -10.51 -14.34 -20.02
CA ARG A 144 -9.76 -15.42 -19.38
C ARG A 144 -8.29 -15.03 -19.45
N VAL A 145 -7.76 -14.51 -18.35
CA VAL A 145 -6.33 -14.19 -18.26
C VAL A 145 -5.61 -15.48 -17.88
N GLU A 146 -4.81 -16.03 -18.81
CA GLU A 146 -3.81 -17.03 -18.44
C GLU A 146 -2.75 -16.30 -17.60
N HIS A 147 -2.80 -16.51 -16.29
CA HIS A 147 -1.83 -15.90 -15.38
C HIS A 147 -0.45 -16.53 -15.57
N HIS A 148 0.44 -15.82 -16.28
CA HIS A 148 1.88 -15.94 -16.04
C HIS A 148 2.23 -14.99 -14.89
N PHE A 149 2.10 -15.48 -13.65
CA PHE A 149 2.67 -14.80 -12.49
C PHE A 149 4.20 -14.85 -12.58
N TYR A 150 4.83 -13.77 -13.02
CA TYR A 150 6.21 -13.48 -12.64
C TYR A 150 6.16 -12.66 -11.35
N PHE A 151 6.38 -13.32 -10.22
CA PHE A 151 6.88 -12.63 -9.04
C PHE A 151 8.34 -12.28 -9.34
N ALA A 152 8.63 -11.01 -9.58
CA ALA A 152 9.98 -10.50 -9.37
C ALA A 152 10.14 -10.32 -7.85
N ALA A 153 11.17 -10.97 -7.32
CA ALA A 153 11.57 -10.96 -5.92
C ALA A 153 11.94 -9.55 -5.42
#